data_AF-A0A2J8A1H5-F1
#
_entry.id   AF-A0A2J8A1H5-F1
#
_cell.length_a   1.000
_cell.length_b   1.000
_cell.length_c   1.000
_cell.angle_alpha   90.00
_cell.angle_beta   90.00
_cell.angle_gamma   90.00
#
_symmetry.space_group_name_H-M   'P 1'
#
loop_
_entity.id
_entity.type
_entity.pdbx_description
1 polymer ?
#
loop_
_entity_poly.entity_id
_entity_poly.type
_entity_poly.pdbx_seq_one_letter_code
_entity_poly.pdbx_strand_id
1 'polypeptide(L)'
;MRTEPLAPIEKIGADLVSLLSKELSENDAGSLRMVSTSMASVLPAVVFHLSQPIAVTEFAWHFSSGNAMYMFNRKQRRHLRILTATSGSIANLEVLLRRDDLPSVIASDIFGAAAAAGRLEVCVWLRQKNKDLYRSSIDFNYIDAFRKAAEVEYT
;
A
#
# COMPACT_ATOMS: atom_id res chain seq x y z
N MET A 1 -8.75 10.82 -43.98
CA MET A 1 -9.47 10.08 -42.92
C MET A 1 -10.40 11.05 -42.22
N ARG A 2 -11.73 10.90 -42.37
CA ARG A 2 -12.70 11.67 -41.58
C ARG A 2 -12.81 11.01 -40.22
N THR A 3 -12.44 11.72 -39.17
CA THR A 3 -12.82 11.36 -37.79
C THR A 3 -14.28 11.75 -37.63
N GLU A 4 -15.18 10.76 -37.71
CA GLU A 4 -16.58 10.93 -37.31
C GLU A 4 -16.62 11.39 -35.84
N PRO A 5 -17.43 12.40 -35.49
CA PRO A 5 -17.57 12.84 -34.11
C PRO A 5 -18.25 11.75 -33.29
N LEU A 6 -17.64 11.38 -32.15
CA LEU A 6 -18.18 10.40 -31.20
C LEU A 6 -19.63 10.73 -30.83
N ALA A 7 -20.47 9.69 -30.71
CA ALA A 7 -21.86 9.86 -30.32
C ALA A 7 -21.96 10.58 -28.96
N PRO A 8 -23.03 11.35 -28.67
CA PRO A 8 -23.13 12.16 -27.46
C PRO A 8 -22.87 11.39 -26.15
N ILE A 9 -23.28 10.11 -26.09
CA ILE A 9 -23.07 9.22 -24.95
C ILE A 9 -21.60 8.80 -24.83
N GLU A 10 -20.92 8.53 -25.94
CA GLU A 10 -19.50 8.17 -25.96
C GLU A 10 -18.61 9.36 -25.57
N LYS A 11 -19.02 10.58 -25.97
CA LYS A 11 -18.36 11.82 -25.57
C LYS A 11 -18.47 12.09 -24.07
N ILE A 12 -19.66 11.90 -23.49
CA ILE A 12 -19.85 12.02 -22.03
C ILE A 12 -19.00 10.99 -21.28
N GLY A 13 -18.92 9.76 -21.79
CA GLY A 13 -18.03 8.73 -21.26
C GLY A 13 -16.56 9.17 -21.27
N ALA A 14 -16.07 9.67 -22.41
CA ALA A 14 -14.69 10.14 -22.54
C ALA A 14 -14.36 11.35 -21.65
N ASP A 15 -15.29 12.30 -21.51
CA ASP A 15 -15.11 13.49 -20.67
C ASP A 15 -15.06 13.14 -19.18
N LEU A 16 -15.92 12.22 -18.73
CA LEU A 16 -15.90 11.71 -17.35
C LEU A 16 -14.59 10.98 -17.04
N VAL A 17 -14.08 10.21 -18.00
CA VAL A 17 -12.80 9.51 -17.88
C VAL A 17 -11.64 10.49 -17.76
N SER A 18 -11.64 11.55 -18.58
CA SER A 18 -10.60 12.59 -18.51
C SER A 18 -10.65 13.33 -17.17
N LEU A 19 -11.84 13.64 -16.65
CA LEU A 19 -12.01 14.27 -15.34
C LEU A 19 -11.54 13.35 -14.21
N LEU A 20 -11.95 12.10 -14.21
CA LEU A 20 -11.51 11.12 -13.21
C LEU A 20 -9.99 10.94 -13.26
N SER A 21 -9.38 10.85 -14.44
CA SER A 21 -7.92 10.69 -14.59
C SER A 21 -7.10 11.82 -13.93
N LYS A 22 -7.69 13.01 -13.76
CA LYS A 22 -7.03 14.16 -13.12
C LYS A 22 -7.08 14.11 -11.60
N GLU A 23 -8.09 13.44 -11.03
CA GLU A 23 -8.32 13.36 -9.59
C GLU A 23 -7.77 12.08 -8.96
N LEU A 24 -7.43 11.08 -9.77
CA LEU A 24 -6.94 9.79 -9.32
C LEU A 24 -5.46 9.86 -8.94
N SER A 25 -5.09 9.21 -7.83
CA SER A 25 -3.68 8.90 -7.58
C SER A 25 -3.15 7.96 -8.67
N GLU A 26 -1.83 7.90 -8.82
CA GLU A 26 -1.18 6.99 -9.79
C GLU A 26 -1.60 5.53 -9.56
N ASN A 27 -1.78 5.13 -8.30
CA ASN A 27 -2.24 3.79 -7.94
C ASN A 27 -3.73 3.57 -8.29
N ASP A 28 -4.58 4.57 -8.05
CA ASP A 28 -6.01 4.45 -8.37
C ASP A 28 -6.24 4.39 -9.89
N ALA A 29 -5.46 5.16 -10.66
CA ALA A 29 -5.43 5.06 -12.11
C ALA A 29 -4.99 3.65 -12.55
N GLY A 30 -3.97 3.09 -11.90
CA GLY A 30 -3.51 1.72 -12.13
C GLY A 30 -4.61 0.67 -11.88
N SER A 31 -5.31 0.76 -10.75
CA SER A 31 -6.41 -0.16 -10.42
C SER A 31 -7.59 -0.04 -11.40
N LEU A 32 -7.98 1.17 -11.81
CA LEU A 32 -9.06 1.35 -12.78
C LEU A 32 -8.69 0.82 -14.17
N ARG A 33 -7.42 0.96 -14.57
CA ARG A 33 -6.91 0.41 -15.82
C ARG A 33 -7.07 -1.11 -15.88
N MET A 34 -6.83 -1.79 -14.76
CA MET A 34 -6.88 -3.25 -14.67
C MET A 34 -8.31 -3.80 -14.68
N VAL A 35 -9.26 -3.06 -14.14
CA VAL A 35 -10.67 -3.49 -14.03
C VAL A 35 -11.51 -3.10 -15.25
N SER A 36 -11.07 -2.09 -16.03
CA SER A 36 -11.83 -1.58 -17.19
C SER A 36 -11.03 -1.61 -18.48
N THR A 37 -11.52 -2.38 -19.45
CA THR A 37 -10.98 -2.43 -20.82
C THR A 37 -10.98 -1.06 -21.50
N SER A 38 -12.00 -0.23 -21.22
CA SER A 38 -12.07 1.13 -21.74
C SER A 38 -11.03 2.05 -21.11
N MET A 39 -10.65 1.82 -19.85
CA MET A 39 -9.63 2.63 -19.17
C MET A 39 -8.22 2.18 -19.56
N ALA A 40 -8.07 0.90 -19.93
CA ALA A 40 -6.83 0.31 -20.42
C ALA A 40 -6.22 1.02 -21.63
N SER A 41 -7.04 1.64 -22.48
CA SER A 41 -6.60 2.37 -23.67
C SER A 41 -6.22 3.83 -23.40
N VAL A 42 -6.65 4.40 -22.27
CA VAL A 42 -6.52 5.83 -21.96
C VAL A 42 -5.49 6.09 -20.85
N LEU A 43 -5.41 5.20 -19.86
CA LEU A 43 -4.52 5.37 -18.71
C LEU A 43 -3.10 4.84 -19.02
N PRO A 44 -2.04 5.47 -18.47
CA PRO A 44 -0.65 5.08 -18.70
C PRO A 44 -0.31 3.70 -18.12
N ALA A 45 0.84 3.14 -18.52
CA ALA A 45 1.30 1.83 -18.05
C ALA A 45 1.42 1.81 -16.51
N VAL A 46 1.02 0.71 -15.88
CA VAL A 46 0.85 0.64 -14.42
C VAL A 46 2.19 0.47 -13.72
N VAL A 47 2.55 1.46 -12.92
CA VAL A 47 3.61 1.36 -11.91
C VAL A 47 2.96 1.67 -10.56
N PHE A 48 2.88 0.66 -9.69
CA PHE A 48 2.31 0.87 -8.36
C PHE A 48 3.36 1.44 -7.41
N HIS A 49 3.05 2.58 -6.80
CA HIS A 49 3.84 3.20 -5.74
C HIS A 49 3.39 2.62 -4.39
N LEU A 50 4.16 1.67 -3.86
CA LEU A 50 3.83 0.95 -2.62
C LEU A 50 3.77 1.82 -1.36
N SER A 51 4.36 3.02 -1.40
CA SER A 51 4.27 4.03 -0.34
C SER A 51 2.97 4.84 -0.38
N GLN A 52 2.13 4.63 -1.39
CA GLN A 52 0.78 5.16 -1.51
C GLN A 52 -0.25 4.02 -1.36
N PRO A 53 -1.49 4.33 -0.97
CA PRO A 53 -2.55 3.32 -0.89
C PRO A 53 -2.74 2.64 -2.25
N ILE A 54 -2.90 1.32 -2.25
CA ILE A 54 -3.28 0.51 -3.42
C ILE A 54 -4.54 -0.25 -3.02
N ALA A 55 -5.48 -0.40 -3.95
CA ALA A 55 -6.67 -1.22 -3.74
C ALA A 55 -6.30 -2.61 -3.19
N VAL A 56 -7.01 -3.04 -2.15
CA VAL A 56 -6.63 -4.25 -1.38
C VAL A 56 -6.67 -5.51 -2.22
N THR A 57 -7.63 -5.61 -3.14
CA THR A 57 -7.76 -6.72 -4.09
C THR A 57 -6.55 -6.81 -5.01
N GLU A 58 -6.08 -5.67 -5.49
CA GLU A 58 -4.93 -5.55 -6.39
C GLU A 58 -3.63 -5.90 -5.68
N PHE A 59 -3.46 -5.32 -4.50
CA PHE A 59 -2.34 -5.62 -3.62
C PHE A 59 -2.29 -7.13 -3.28
N ALA A 60 -3.44 -7.73 -2.97
CA ALA A 60 -3.52 -9.15 -2.71
C ALA A 60 -3.17 -9.98 -3.94
N TRP A 61 -3.62 -9.61 -5.14
CA TRP A 61 -3.28 -10.34 -6.36
C TRP A 61 -1.76 -10.41 -6.58
N HIS A 62 -1.07 -9.29 -6.41
CA HIS A 62 0.38 -9.20 -6.61
C HIS A 62 1.21 -9.79 -5.45
N PHE A 63 0.76 -9.66 -4.19
CA PHE A 63 1.61 -9.93 -3.03
C PHE A 63 1.10 -11.04 -2.10
N SER A 64 -0.13 -11.55 -2.30
CA SER A 64 -0.70 -12.59 -1.44
C SER A 64 -0.53 -14.02 -1.97
N SER A 65 -0.18 -14.22 -3.25
CA SER A 65 -0.04 -15.59 -3.79
C SER A 65 1.19 -16.29 -3.18
N GLY A 66 1.10 -17.61 -2.94
CA GLY A 66 2.23 -18.40 -2.43
C GLY A 66 3.48 -18.25 -3.29
N ASN A 67 3.26 -18.24 -4.62
CA ASN A 67 4.29 -18.13 -5.63
C ASN A 67 4.93 -16.74 -5.73
N ALA A 68 4.16 -15.66 -5.58
CA ALA A 68 4.72 -14.30 -5.63
C ALA A 68 5.73 -14.05 -4.50
N MET A 69 5.48 -14.58 -3.30
CA MET A 69 6.38 -14.40 -2.16
C MET A 69 7.68 -15.22 -2.24
N TYR A 70 7.70 -16.34 -2.98
CA TYR A 70 8.96 -17.05 -3.29
C TYR A 70 9.90 -16.22 -4.18
N MET A 71 9.38 -15.26 -4.94
CA MET A 71 10.21 -14.35 -5.73
C MET A 71 10.90 -13.28 -4.86
N PHE A 72 10.49 -13.13 -3.59
CA PHE A 72 11.05 -12.13 -2.69
C PHE A 72 11.94 -12.75 -1.60
N ASN A 73 13.20 -12.32 -1.57
CA ASN A 73 14.08 -12.65 -0.46
C ASN A 73 13.61 -11.96 0.85
N ARG A 74 14.16 -12.36 1.99
CA ARG A 74 13.77 -11.81 3.31
C ARG A 74 13.89 -10.29 3.41
N LYS A 75 14.88 -9.67 2.75
CA LYS A 75 15.06 -8.21 2.74
C LYS A 75 13.95 -7.52 1.94
N GLN A 76 13.60 -8.04 0.78
CA GLN A 76 12.50 -7.51 -0.05
C GLN A 76 11.15 -7.63 0.67
N ARG A 77 10.87 -8.77 1.32
CA ARG A 77 9.66 -8.94 2.15
C ARG A 77 9.59 -7.99 3.34
N ARG A 78 10.74 -7.61 3.92
CA ARG A 78 10.82 -6.54 4.94
C ARG A 78 10.50 -5.18 4.32
N HIS A 79 11.14 -4.86 3.21
CA HIS A 79 10.95 -3.57 2.55
C HIS A 79 9.50 -3.36 2.08
N LEU A 80 8.87 -4.41 1.53
CA LEU A 80 7.45 -4.38 1.13
C LEU A 80 6.54 -3.97 2.30
N ARG A 81 6.69 -4.59 3.48
CA ARG A 81 5.90 -4.23 4.67
C ARG A 81 6.17 -2.82 5.17
N ILE A 82 7.43 -2.36 5.11
CA ILE A 82 7.80 -0.99 5.46
C ILE A 82 7.06 -0.02 4.54
N LEU A 83 7.13 -0.22 3.22
CA LEU A 83 6.43 0.64 2.25
C LEU A 83 4.91 0.62 2.47
N THR A 84 4.32 -0.56 2.68
CA THR A 84 2.87 -0.67 2.98
C THR A 84 2.48 -0.01 4.30
N ALA A 85 3.37 0.06 5.29
CA ALA A 85 3.12 0.79 6.52
C ALA A 85 3.21 2.30 6.32
N THR A 86 4.16 2.77 5.51
CA THR A 86 4.25 4.20 5.15
C THR A 86 3.07 4.68 4.32
N SER A 87 2.40 3.78 3.58
CA SER A 87 1.20 4.13 2.82
C SER A 87 -0.05 4.32 3.68
N GLY A 88 -0.05 3.82 4.92
CA GLY A 88 -1.21 3.88 5.80
C GLY A 88 -2.22 2.73 5.62
N SER A 89 -2.00 1.81 4.67
CA SER A 89 -2.99 0.76 4.35
C SER A 89 -2.91 -0.43 5.31
N ILE A 90 -3.73 -0.38 6.38
CA ILE A 90 -3.87 -1.48 7.36
C ILE A 90 -4.32 -2.77 6.68
N ALA A 91 -5.27 -2.70 5.74
CA ALA A 91 -5.77 -3.88 5.05
C ALA A 91 -4.68 -4.57 4.20
N ASN A 92 -3.79 -3.81 3.56
CA ASN A 92 -2.66 -4.40 2.83
C ASN A 92 -1.60 -4.96 3.79
N LEU A 93 -1.39 -4.33 4.94
CA LEU A 93 -0.53 -4.90 5.99
C LEU A 93 -1.09 -6.22 6.53
N GLU A 94 -2.40 -6.34 6.72
CA GLU A 94 -3.03 -7.62 7.10
C GLU A 94 -2.78 -8.71 6.08
N VAL A 95 -2.89 -8.40 4.78
CA VAL A 95 -2.59 -9.34 3.70
C VAL A 95 -1.15 -9.87 3.83
N LEU A 96 -0.18 -9.00 4.14
CA LEU A 96 1.22 -9.40 4.32
C LEU A 96 1.47 -10.17 5.62
N LEU A 97 0.78 -9.81 6.71
CA LEU A 97 1.01 -10.38 8.05
C LEU A 97 0.21 -11.67 8.33
N ARG A 98 -0.74 -12.06 7.48
CA ARG A 98 -1.46 -13.35 7.61
C ARG A 98 -0.55 -14.57 7.38
N ARG A 99 0.65 -14.38 6.85
CA ARG A 99 1.63 -15.46 6.69
C ARG A 99 2.65 -15.35 7.82
N ASP A 100 2.66 -16.35 8.70
CA ASP A 100 3.58 -16.51 9.85
C ASP A 100 5.07 -16.73 9.45
N ASP A 101 5.49 -16.23 8.29
CA ASP A 101 6.79 -16.55 7.70
C ASP A 101 7.95 -15.73 8.27
N LEU A 102 7.71 -14.83 9.23
CA LEU A 102 8.75 -13.98 9.79
C LEU A 102 8.52 -13.53 11.24
N PRO A 103 9.53 -13.67 12.12
CA PRO A 103 9.40 -13.34 13.53
C PRO A 103 9.18 -11.84 13.78
N SER A 104 8.38 -11.57 14.81
CA SER A 104 7.99 -10.28 15.43
C SER A 104 9.02 -9.15 15.48
N VAL A 105 10.33 -9.44 15.41
CA VAL A 105 11.43 -8.46 15.46
C VAL A 105 11.30 -7.36 14.40
N ILE A 106 10.54 -7.61 13.33
CA ILE A 106 10.33 -6.66 12.23
C ILE A 106 9.21 -5.64 12.53
N ALA A 107 8.46 -5.81 13.62
CA ALA A 107 7.43 -4.86 14.03
C ALA A 107 8.03 -3.48 14.35
N SER A 108 9.24 -3.40 14.93
CA SER A 108 9.86 -2.11 15.28
C SER A 108 10.17 -1.24 14.07
N ASP A 109 10.72 -1.83 13.00
CA ASP A 109 11.04 -1.08 11.77
C ASP A 109 9.77 -0.63 11.02
N ILE A 110 8.77 -1.52 10.95
CA ILE A 110 7.48 -1.22 10.32
C ILE A 110 6.79 -0.07 11.10
N PHE A 111 6.84 -0.14 12.43
CA PHE A 111 6.28 0.86 13.31
C PHE A 111 6.98 2.22 13.15
N GLY A 112 8.31 2.24 13.19
CA GLY A 112 9.10 3.46 13.02
C GLY A 112 8.86 4.12 11.67
N ALA A 113 8.75 3.33 10.60
CA ALA A 113 8.44 3.85 9.27
C ALA A 113 7.02 4.44 9.18
N ALA A 114 6.01 3.76 9.75
CA ALA A 114 4.65 4.30 9.83
C ALA A 114 4.63 5.63 10.61
N ALA A 115 5.34 5.69 11.74
CA ALA A 115 5.43 6.90 12.57
C ALA A 115 6.11 8.05 11.82
N ALA A 116 7.26 7.79 11.19
CA ALA A 116 7.98 8.78 10.39
C ALA A 116 7.16 9.28 9.17
N ALA A 117 6.24 8.46 8.66
CA ALA A 117 5.30 8.84 7.61
C ALA A 117 3.99 9.46 8.13
N GLY A 118 3.87 9.73 9.45
CA GLY A 118 2.69 10.32 10.07
C GLY A 118 1.44 9.41 10.10
N ARG A 119 1.60 8.10 9.90
CA ARG A 119 0.48 7.12 9.81
C ARG A 119 0.06 6.63 11.19
N LEU A 120 -0.52 7.53 12.00
CA LEU A 120 -0.90 7.24 13.39
C LEU A 120 -1.83 6.02 13.54
N GLU A 121 -2.80 5.86 12.64
CA GLU A 121 -3.72 4.72 12.64
C GLU A 121 -2.99 3.37 12.53
N VAL A 122 -1.99 3.31 11.64
CA VAL A 122 -1.13 2.13 11.48
C VAL A 122 -0.33 1.88 12.76
N CYS A 123 0.23 2.92 13.38
CA CYS A 123 0.95 2.80 14.65
C CYS A 123 0.04 2.25 15.78
N VAL A 124 -1.19 2.75 15.90
CA VAL A 124 -2.15 2.24 16.90
C VAL A 124 -2.48 0.77 16.63
N TRP A 125 -2.79 0.44 15.38
CA TRP A 125 -3.10 -0.92 14.97
C TRP A 125 -1.94 -1.90 15.24
N LEU A 126 -0.70 -1.54 14.86
CA LEU A 126 0.49 -2.35 15.14
C LEU A 126 0.71 -2.54 16.64
N ARG A 127 0.48 -1.52 17.46
CA ARG A 127 0.60 -1.61 18.92
C ARG A 127 -0.40 -2.62 19.49
N GLN A 128 -1.64 -2.62 19.01
CA GLN A 128 -2.69 -3.55 19.46
C GLN A 128 -2.34 -4.99 19.07
N LYS A 129 -2.04 -5.22 17.79
CA LYS A 129 -1.62 -6.54 17.26
C LYS A 129 -0.47 -7.16 18.04
N ASN A 130 0.53 -6.37 18.44
CA ASN A 130 1.66 -6.88 19.21
C ASN A 130 1.31 -7.22 20.66
N LYS A 131 0.38 -6.50 21.30
CA LYS A 131 -0.12 -6.85 22.64
C LYS A 131 -0.80 -8.23 22.64
N ASP A 132 -1.53 -8.53 21.56
CA ASP A 132 -2.23 -9.81 21.42
C ASP A 132 -1.27 -10.98 21.20
N LEU A 133 -0.15 -10.74 20.50
CA LEU A 133 0.88 -11.74 20.22
C LEU A 133 1.82 -12.01 21.42
N TYR A 134 2.03 -11.02 22.29
CA TYR A 134 2.99 -11.07 23.41
C TYR A 134 2.32 -10.85 24.77
N ARG A 135 1.35 -11.70 25.10
CA ARG A 135 0.59 -11.64 26.37
C ARG A 135 1.46 -11.73 27.64
N SER A 136 2.77 -12.00 27.56
CA SER A 136 3.65 -12.18 28.73
C SER A 136 5.11 -11.69 28.63
N SER A 137 5.52 -10.87 27.65
CA SER A 137 6.90 -10.35 27.63
C SER A 137 6.96 -8.85 27.36
N ILE A 138 7.22 -8.10 28.42
CA ILE A 138 7.58 -6.67 28.42
C ILE A 138 9.01 -6.60 27.88
N ASP A 139 9.22 -6.56 26.55
CA ASP A 139 10.58 -6.33 26.00
C ASP A 139 10.62 -5.69 24.60
N PHE A 140 9.51 -5.11 24.11
CA PHE A 140 9.54 -4.36 22.85
C PHE A 140 9.53 -2.86 23.10
N ASN A 141 10.68 -2.22 22.88
CA ASN A 141 10.92 -0.78 23.00
C ASN A 141 10.22 0.02 21.88
N TYR A 142 8.88 0.02 21.86
CA TYR A 142 8.10 0.93 21.00
C TYR A 142 8.43 2.40 21.30
N ILE A 143 8.86 2.70 22.53
CA ILE A 143 9.26 4.03 22.99
C ILE A 143 10.48 4.55 22.21
N ASP A 144 11.48 3.71 21.94
CA ASP A 144 12.65 4.10 21.15
C ASP A 144 12.32 4.32 19.68
N ALA A 145 11.39 3.54 19.12
CA ALA A 145 10.92 3.73 17.75
C ALA A 145 10.17 5.07 17.59
N PHE A 146 9.35 5.47 18.55
CA PHE A 146 8.72 6.79 18.57
C PHE A 146 9.74 7.92 18.70
N ARG A 147 10.70 7.79 19.64
CA ARG A 147 11.76 8.79 19.82
C ARG A 147 12.58 8.97 18.53
N LYS A 148 12.96 7.87 17.91
CA LYS A 148 13.72 7.86 16.66
C LYS A 148 12.94 8.43 15.48
N ALA A 149 11.63 8.18 15.39
CA ALA A 149 10.78 8.80 14.37
C ALA A 149 10.64 10.32 14.57
N ALA A 150 10.50 10.78 15.81
CA ALA A 150 10.43 12.20 16.14
C ALA A 150 11.75 12.96 15.89
N GLU A 151 12.89 12.27 15.96
CA GLU A 151 14.21 12.86 15.65
C GLU A 151 14.43 13.05 14.13
N VAL A 152 13.76 12.27 13.27
CA VAL A 152 13.91 12.35 11.79
C VAL A 152 13.13 13.54 11.19
N GLU A 153 12.14 14.10 11.89
CA GLU A 153 11.39 15.29 11.45
C GLU A 153 12.16 16.63 11.59
N TYR A 154 13.38 16.63 12.18
CA TYR A 154 14.16 17.85 12.47
C TYR A 154 15.48 18.00 11.69
N THR A 155 15.71 17.21 10.63
CA THR A 155 16.90 17.32 9.76
C THR A 155 16.53 17.35 8.29
#